data_AF-A0A2M7KI78-F1
#
_entry.id   AF-A0A2M7KI78-F1
#
_cell.length_a   1.000
_cell.length_b   1.000
_cell.length_c   1.000
_cell.angle_alpha   90.00
_cell.angle_beta   90.00
_cell.angle_gamma   90.00
#
_symmetry.space_group_name_H-M   'P 1'
#
loop_
_entity.id
_entity.type
_entity.pdbx_description
1 polymer ?
#
loop_
_entity_poly.entity_id
_entity_poly.type
_entity_poly.pdbx_seq_one_letter_code
_entity_poly.pdbx_strand_id
1 'polypeptide(L)'
;VCAGDPGVTVGGALKYVEEQLTRVAPDLVTLQYGGNDSRLGTYSQTFRNEYRDLVQLSLGKIGADARRPSATTILCVPPLEDKFSDAEVSQTIFTTARKAALPVADFEVALKRELPGFRGPFPWGEHPDEHAHAVMARALYATLSGELGLARDLWVRLQRGSRLAPADSAAVELSAQFTGPTRSPVRLHLDCSGETFSAADVASDAGKGAAQFAVPRKPNPMVRTGTVRAWCSIRLGGAADQPSPYDFDVAWLSVAPVLPLGDEQVLVLNKSHACLGGELVEDDADLSAKVTARRLPDKVLLTVDVDDSKLSVDNQDGPYDNDCVELYLDARPPPVQGAPYYSEGVALLFIVPAPGNPRVTWVAKKPFPPGWDRVAIDSRWKTGGYVVEVRLPRAALTTPTGAPLESVGFDIALDDSDNGRFRQTQLVWAGSTRNHLVPSEFGALDLRATSAGPAIRVTVH
;
A
#
# COMPACT_ATOMS: atom_id res chain seq x y z
N VAL A 1 -18.35 16.51 8.03
CA VAL A 1 -18.91 16.07 6.72
C VAL A 1 -17.78 16.10 5.72
N CYS A 2 -17.42 14.95 5.12
CA CYS A 2 -16.46 14.91 4.03
C CYS A 2 -17.25 15.05 2.72
N ALA A 3 -17.10 16.17 2.01
CA ALA A 3 -17.84 16.49 0.80
C ALA A 3 -16.93 16.43 -0.44
N GLY A 4 -16.27 15.28 -0.64
CA GLY A 4 -15.51 15.04 -1.86
C GLY A 4 -16.45 14.64 -2.98
N ASP A 5 -16.39 15.33 -4.11
CA ASP A 5 -17.13 14.99 -5.32
C ASP A 5 -16.12 14.60 -6.43
N PRO A 6 -16.01 13.30 -6.78
CA PRO A 6 -15.06 12.84 -7.78
C PRO A 6 -15.21 13.56 -9.13
N GLY A 7 -14.08 13.93 -9.74
CA GLY A 7 -14.07 14.59 -11.05
C GLY A 7 -14.36 16.09 -11.03
N VAL A 8 -14.67 16.69 -9.88
CA VAL A 8 -14.96 18.14 -9.80
C VAL A 8 -13.69 18.99 -9.91
N THR A 9 -13.78 20.04 -10.74
CA THR A 9 -12.81 21.15 -10.86
C THR A 9 -13.15 22.28 -9.90
N VAL A 10 -12.27 23.27 -9.75
CA VAL A 10 -12.57 24.45 -8.90
C VAL A 10 -13.83 25.19 -9.38
N GLY A 11 -13.95 25.44 -10.69
CA GLY A 11 -15.15 26.06 -11.27
C GLY A 11 -16.43 25.23 -11.06
N GLY A 12 -16.31 23.90 -10.96
CA GLY A 12 -17.41 23.03 -10.56
C GLY A 12 -17.81 23.25 -9.11
N ALA A 13 -16.83 23.27 -8.19
CA ALA A 13 -17.05 23.46 -6.77
C ALA A 13 -17.70 24.81 -6.42
N LEU A 14 -17.31 25.89 -7.12
CA LEU A 14 -17.88 27.23 -6.94
C LEU A 14 -19.40 27.28 -7.08
N LYS A 15 -20.01 26.34 -7.81
CA LYS A 15 -21.47 26.31 -8.02
C LYS A 15 -22.26 25.92 -6.76
N TYR A 16 -21.64 25.22 -5.82
CA TYR A 16 -22.35 24.64 -4.68
C TYR A 16 -21.63 24.82 -3.33
N VAL A 17 -20.36 25.24 -3.33
CA VAL A 17 -19.57 25.38 -2.08
C VAL A 17 -20.21 26.36 -1.10
N GLU A 18 -20.82 27.45 -1.59
CA GLU A 18 -21.47 28.44 -0.72
C GLU A 18 -22.67 27.81 0.02
N GLU A 19 -23.52 27.06 -0.68
CA GLU A 19 -24.65 26.36 -0.07
C GLU A 19 -24.15 25.34 0.96
N GLN A 20 -23.10 24.58 0.64
CA GLN A 20 -22.53 23.58 1.54
C GLN A 20 -21.94 24.21 2.80
N LEU A 21 -21.15 25.26 2.67
CA LEU A 21 -20.57 25.98 3.82
C LEU A 21 -21.66 26.58 4.71
N THR A 22 -22.71 27.15 4.11
CA THR A 22 -23.84 27.71 4.84
C THR A 22 -24.62 26.62 5.59
N ARG A 23 -24.88 25.49 4.92
CA ARG A 23 -25.65 24.37 5.47
C ARG A 23 -24.91 23.65 6.59
N VAL A 24 -23.61 23.43 6.43
CA VAL A 24 -22.79 22.68 7.40
C VAL A 24 -22.29 23.59 8.53
N ALA A 25 -22.00 24.86 8.22
CA ALA A 25 -21.40 25.83 9.13
C ALA A 25 -20.19 25.26 9.91
N PRO A 26 -19.15 24.77 9.20
CA PRO A 26 -18.05 24.01 9.82
C PRO A 26 -17.12 24.91 10.65
N ASP A 27 -16.47 24.35 11.67
CA ASP A 27 -15.38 25.00 12.41
C ASP A 27 -14.01 24.88 11.70
N LEU A 28 -13.88 23.91 10.79
CA LEU A 28 -12.69 23.65 9.98
C LEU A 28 -13.09 23.41 8.52
N VAL A 29 -12.43 24.11 7.60
CA VAL A 29 -12.56 23.94 6.16
C VAL A 29 -11.20 23.51 5.58
N THR A 30 -11.19 22.40 4.86
CA THR A 30 -10.03 21.95 4.08
C THR A 30 -10.33 22.05 2.60
N LEU A 31 -9.52 22.77 1.83
CA LEU A 31 -9.73 22.95 0.39
C LEU A 31 -8.66 22.19 -0.40
N GLN A 32 -9.04 21.07 -1.00
CA GLN A 32 -8.18 20.26 -1.87
C GLN A 32 -8.77 20.23 -3.29
N TYR A 33 -8.22 21.05 -4.19
CA TYR A 33 -8.61 21.10 -5.60
C TYR A 33 -7.39 21.29 -6.48
N GLY A 34 -7.55 21.09 -7.79
CA GLY A 34 -6.46 21.23 -8.77
C GLY A 34 -6.09 19.94 -9.48
N GLY A 35 -6.42 18.76 -8.93
CA GLY A 35 -6.11 17.48 -9.57
C GLY A 35 -6.89 17.26 -10.89
N ASN A 36 -8.20 17.55 -10.90
CA ASN A 36 -9.00 17.44 -12.12
C ASN A 36 -8.77 18.61 -13.07
N ASP A 37 -8.65 19.83 -12.53
CA ASP A 37 -8.23 21.01 -13.29
C ASP A 37 -6.92 20.73 -14.04
N SER A 38 -6.04 19.99 -13.36
CA SER A 38 -4.79 19.53 -13.93
C SER A 38 -4.99 18.58 -15.10
N ARG A 39 -5.65 17.45 -14.87
CA ARG A 39 -5.90 16.44 -15.91
C ARG A 39 -6.62 17.00 -17.15
N LEU A 40 -7.48 18.00 -16.96
CA LEU A 40 -8.23 18.65 -18.04
C LEU A 40 -7.45 19.76 -18.77
N GLY A 41 -6.23 20.06 -18.33
CA GLY A 41 -5.42 21.11 -18.96
C GLY A 41 -5.93 22.52 -18.70
N THR A 42 -6.76 22.73 -17.67
CA THR A 42 -7.36 24.05 -17.38
C THR A 42 -6.43 24.98 -16.59
N TYR A 43 -5.12 24.74 -16.62
CA TYR A 43 -4.09 25.61 -16.04
C TYR A 43 -4.04 26.92 -16.81
N SER A 44 -4.71 27.89 -16.24
CA SER A 44 -4.90 29.17 -16.88
C SER A 44 -5.12 30.21 -15.82
N GLN A 45 -5.17 31.46 -16.28
CA GLN A 45 -5.67 32.55 -15.45
C GLN A 45 -7.05 32.23 -14.84
N THR A 46 -7.86 31.37 -15.48
CA THR A 46 -9.15 30.88 -14.97
C THR A 46 -8.99 30.11 -13.66
N PHE A 47 -8.17 29.05 -13.61
CA PHE A 47 -7.93 28.30 -12.37
C PHE A 47 -7.46 29.21 -11.23
N ARG A 48 -6.52 30.13 -11.51
CA ARG A 48 -6.02 31.08 -10.51
C ARG A 48 -7.11 32.00 -9.96
N ASN A 49 -7.99 32.50 -10.83
CA ASN A 49 -9.10 33.36 -10.44
C ASN A 49 -10.14 32.57 -9.65
N GLU A 50 -10.58 31.43 -10.17
CA GLU A 50 -11.59 30.58 -9.54
C GLU A 50 -11.12 30.06 -8.18
N TYR A 51 -9.84 29.66 -8.05
CA TYR A 51 -9.29 29.17 -6.79
C TYR A 51 -9.22 30.29 -5.74
N ARG A 52 -8.83 31.51 -6.15
CA ARG A 52 -8.91 32.68 -5.28
C ARG A 52 -10.34 32.94 -4.82
N ASP A 53 -11.30 32.89 -5.74
CA ASP A 53 -12.71 33.16 -5.43
C ASP A 53 -13.27 32.08 -4.48
N LEU A 54 -12.86 30.82 -4.65
CA LEU A 54 -13.18 29.71 -3.74
C LEU A 54 -12.65 29.97 -2.33
N VAL A 55 -11.40 30.41 -2.19
CA VAL A 55 -10.80 30.78 -0.90
C VAL A 55 -11.51 31.99 -0.29
N GLN A 56 -11.89 32.98 -1.11
CA GLN A 56 -12.64 34.14 -0.61
C GLN A 56 -14.03 33.74 -0.08
N LEU A 57 -14.72 32.81 -0.75
CA LEU A 57 -16.00 32.28 -0.28
C LEU A 57 -15.86 31.55 1.06
N SER A 58 -14.81 30.75 1.23
CA SER A 58 -14.57 30.05 2.51
C SER A 58 -14.27 31.01 3.67
N LEU A 59 -13.67 32.17 3.39
CA LEU A 59 -13.40 33.19 4.41
C LEU A 59 -14.59 34.12 4.67
N GLY A 60 -15.30 34.56 3.62
CA GLY A 60 -16.24 35.67 3.69
C GLY A 60 -17.61 35.34 4.31
N LYS A 61 -18.09 34.10 4.17
CA LYS A 61 -19.44 33.71 4.64
C LYS A 61 -19.45 33.16 6.06
N ILE A 62 -18.31 32.73 6.58
CA ILE A 62 -18.22 32.27 7.98
C ILE A 62 -18.17 33.47 8.95
N GLY A 63 -17.85 34.67 8.45
CA GLY A 63 -17.88 35.91 9.22
C GLY A 63 -19.12 36.81 9.06
N ALA A 64 -20.06 36.48 8.17
CA ALA A 64 -21.21 37.36 7.89
C ALA A 64 -22.30 37.31 8.99
N ASP A 65 -22.38 36.23 9.77
CA ASP A 65 -23.08 36.23 11.05
C ASP A 65 -22.05 36.56 12.13
N ALA A 66 -21.99 37.83 12.55
CA ALA A 66 -21.02 38.38 13.50
C ALA A 66 -20.96 37.67 14.87
N ARG A 67 -21.78 36.63 15.06
CA ARG A 67 -21.88 35.79 16.26
C ARG A 67 -21.08 34.49 16.19
N ARG A 68 -20.46 34.13 15.05
CA ARG A 68 -19.61 32.93 14.95
C ARG A 68 -18.16 33.28 14.60
N PRO A 69 -17.17 32.61 15.24
CA PRO A 69 -15.79 32.67 14.78
C PRO A 69 -15.70 32.20 13.33
N SER A 70 -14.86 32.84 12.52
CA SER A 70 -14.50 32.32 11.20
C SER A 70 -13.90 30.93 11.33
N ALA A 71 -14.32 29.97 10.50
CA ALA A 71 -13.72 28.64 10.52
C ALA A 71 -12.23 28.72 10.19
N THR A 72 -11.45 27.85 10.82
CA THR A 72 -10.08 27.62 10.40
C THR A 72 -10.08 27.08 8.98
N THR A 73 -9.36 27.72 8.05
CA THR A 73 -9.26 27.26 6.66
C THR A 73 -7.84 26.79 6.38
N ILE A 74 -7.69 25.55 5.90
CA ILE A 74 -6.41 24.97 5.46
C ILE A 74 -6.48 24.66 3.97
N LEU A 75 -5.50 25.18 3.22
CA LEU A 75 -5.37 24.84 1.80
C LEU A 75 -4.55 23.56 1.66
N CYS A 76 -5.02 22.62 0.87
CA CYS A 76 -4.37 21.33 0.68
C CYS A 76 -3.87 21.23 -0.76
N VAL A 77 -2.55 21.11 -0.94
CA VAL A 77 -1.97 20.81 -2.26
C VAL A 77 -2.31 19.36 -2.58
N PRO A 78 -3.05 19.05 -3.66
CA PRO A 78 -3.41 17.68 -3.98
C PRO A 78 -2.16 16.87 -4.40
N PRO A 79 -2.21 15.53 -4.33
CA PRO A 79 -1.27 14.72 -5.10
C PRO A 79 -1.44 15.01 -6.59
N LEU A 80 -0.33 15.20 -7.29
CA LEU A 80 -0.29 15.48 -8.73
C LEU A 80 0.59 14.45 -9.46
N GLU A 81 0.24 14.18 -10.71
CA GLU A 81 0.78 13.07 -11.51
C GLU A 81 1.86 13.54 -12.52
N ASP A 82 1.71 14.74 -13.09
CA ASP A 82 2.56 15.27 -14.17
C ASP A 82 3.46 16.42 -13.69
N LYS A 83 4.78 16.20 -13.78
CA LYS A 83 5.85 17.13 -13.40
C LYS A 83 5.69 18.55 -13.94
N PHE A 84 5.08 18.76 -15.11
CA PHE A 84 4.90 20.10 -15.67
C PHE A 84 3.70 20.82 -15.04
N SER A 85 2.63 20.09 -14.79
CA SER A 85 1.42 20.59 -14.13
C SER A 85 1.57 20.86 -12.63
N ASP A 86 2.45 20.09 -12.00
CA ASP A 86 2.76 20.14 -10.56
C ASP A 86 3.08 21.58 -10.13
N ALA A 87 3.92 22.27 -10.91
CA ALA A 87 4.44 23.57 -10.51
C ALA A 87 3.34 24.66 -10.48
N GLU A 88 2.42 24.68 -11.44
CA GLU A 88 1.46 25.79 -11.55
C GLU A 88 0.30 25.68 -10.56
N VAL A 89 -0.26 24.48 -10.39
CA VAL A 89 -1.32 24.24 -9.39
C VAL A 89 -0.77 24.53 -8.01
N SER A 90 0.35 23.91 -7.64
CA SER A 90 0.97 24.08 -6.32
C SER A 90 1.38 25.54 -6.10
N GLN A 91 1.99 26.21 -7.08
CA GLN A 91 2.34 27.64 -6.97
C GLN A 91 1.11 28.54 -6.79
N THR A 92 0.00 28.25 -7.46
CA THR A 92 -1.26 29.00 -7.31
C THR A 92 -1.81 28.87 -5.90
N ILE A 93 -1.81 27.64 -5.36
CA ILE A 93 -2.25 27.36 -3.98
C ILE A 93 -1.36 28.12 -2.99
N PHE A 94 -0.04 27.97 -3.08
CA PHE A 94 0.91 28.67 -2.20
C PHE A 94 0.82 30.20 -2.29
N THR A 95 0.65 30.74 -3.50
CA THR A 95 0.51 32.19 -3.71
C THR A 95 -0.79 32.71 -3.10
N THR A 96 -1.89 31.96 -3.26
CA THR A 96 -3.20 32.31 -2.68
C THR A 96 -3.15 32.21 -1.16
N ALA A 97 -2.56 31.14 -0.62
CA ALA A 97 -2.34 30.95 0.81
C ALA A 97 -1.59 32.13 1.43
N ARG A 98 -0.46 32.52 0.83
CA ARG A 98 0.36 33.64 1.31
C ARG A 98 -0.41 34.96 1.31
N LYS A 99 -1.19 35.23 0.26
CA LYS A 99 -2.00 36.46 0.15
C LYS A 99 -3.13 36.50 1.19
N ALA A 100 -3.71 35.34 1.49
CA ALA A 100 -4.79 35.21 2.48
C ALA A 100 -4.28 34.95 3.91
N ALA A 101 -2.96 34.87 4.11
CA ALA A 101 -2.32 34.46 5.36
C ALA A 101 -2.86 33.12 5.90
N LEU A 102 -3.06 32.15 5.00
CA LEU A 102 -3.59 30.83 5.33
C LEU A 102 -2.51 29.74 5.39
N PRO A 103 -2.68 28.75 6.28
CA PRO A 103 -1.89 27.52 6.30
C PRO A 103 -2.03 26.68 5.02
N VAL A 104 -0.97 25.93 4.71
CA VAL A 104 -0.95 24.94 3.63
C VAL A 104 -0.55 23.57 4.17
N ALA A 105 -1.33 22.54 3.83
CA ALA A 105 -0.95 21.14 3.96
C ALA A 105 -0.49 20.63 2.58
N ASP A 106 0.80 20.36 2.44
CA ASP A 106 1.39 19.95 1.16
C ASP A 106 1.41 18.42 1.04
N PHE A 107 0.35 17.85 0.47
CA PHE A 107 0.26 16.40 0.30
C PHE A 107 1.22 15.88 -0.77
N GLU A 108 1.47 16.67 -1.80
CA GLU A 108 2.39 16.33 -2.89
C GLU A 108 3.81 16.09 -2.35
N VAL A 109 4.35 17.04 -1.57
CA VAL A 109 5.67 16.91 -0.96
C VAL A 109 5.70 15.78 0.08
N ALA A 110 4.65 15.65 0.90
CA ALA A 110 4.57 14.58 1.89
C ALA A 110 4.64 13.18 1.23
N LEU A 111 3.86 12.98 0.16
CA LEU A 111 3.84 11.73 -0.59
C LEU A 111 5.15 11.50 -1.33
N LYS A 112 5.70 12.49 -2.04
CA LYS A 112 6.99 12.35 -2.75
C LYS A 112 8.15 12.02 -1.80
N ARG A 113 8.10 12.50 -0.56
CA ARG A 113 9.10 12.19 0.48
C ARG A 113 8.97 10.77 1.02
N GLU A 114 7.75 10.31 1.26
CA GLU A 114 7.50 9.04 1.94
C GLU A 114 7.31 7.86 0.96
N LEU A 115 6.93 8.14 -0.28
CA LEU A 115 6.61 7.16 -1.32
C LEU A 115 7.56 7.28 -2.53
N PRO A 116 8.82 6.82 -2.43
CA PRO A 116 9.81 6.92 -3.50
C PRO A 116 9.59 5.92 -4.65
N GLY A 117 8.40 5.30 -4.73
CA GLY A 117 8.05 4.35 -5.78
C GLY A 117 8.17 4.99 -7.16
N PHE A 118 8.71 4.25 -8.13
CA PHE A 118 8.91 4.77 -9.50
C PHE A 118 7.60 5.04 -10.24
N ARG A 119 6.48 4.57 -9.69
CA ARG A 119 5.12 4.77 -10.21
C ARG A 119 4.45 6.05 -9.70
N GLY A 120 5.08 6.77 -8.75
CA GLY A 120 4.51 7.97 -8.16
C GLY A 120 3.31 7.70 -7.24
N PRO A 121 2.58 8.76 -6.84
CA PRO A 121 1.41 8.66 -5.95
C PRO A 121 0.16 8.11 -6.65
N PHE A 122 0.18 7.98 -7.99
CA PHE A 122 -0.90 7.41 -8.81
C PHE A 122 -0.39 6.18 -9.58
N PRO A 123 -0.12 5.05 -8.90
CA PRO A 123 0.38 3.88 -9.59
C PRO A 123 -0.64 3.42 -10.64
N TRP A 124 -0.23 3.34 -11.91
CA TRP A 124 -1.10 2.99 -13.05
C TRP A 124 -2.30 3.93 -13.27
N GLY A 125 -2.18 5.19 -12.84
CA GLY A 125 -3.26 6.17 -12.93
C GLY A 125 -4.37 5.96 -11.88
N GLU A 126 -4.21 4.98 -10.99
CA GLU A 126 -5.14 4.76 -9.88
C GLU A 126 -5.04 5.87 -8.83
N HIS A 127 -6.15 6.14 -8.15
CA HIS A 127 -6.20 7.09 -7.06
C HIS A 127 -5.27 6.67 -5.92
N PRO A 128 -4.66 7.63 -5.17
CA PRO A 128 -3.95 7.36 -3.93
C PRO A 128 -4.67 6.34 -3.06
N ASP A 129 -3.95 5.29 -2.65
CA ASP A 129 -4.48 4.23 -1.81
C ASP A 129 -4.55 4.65 -0.32
N GLU A 130 -4.96 3.72 0.54
CA GLU A 130 -5.09 3.97 1.98
C GLU A 130 -3.78 4.44 2.63
N HIS A 131 -2.64 3.95 2.14
CA HIS A 131 -1.33 4.32 2.68
C HIS A 131 -0.99 5.76 2.32
N ALA A 132 -1.18 6.15 1.07
CA ALA A 132 -1.06 7.55 0.66
C ALA A 132 -2.01 8.45 1.46
N HIS A 133 -3.27 8.03 1.67
CA HIS A 133 -4.21 8.78 2.49
C HIS A 133 -3.74 8.96 3.94
N ALA A 134 -3.07 7.99 4.56
CA ALA A 134 -2.50 8.19 5.90
C ALA A 134 -1.33 9.19 5.90
N VAL A 135 -0.49 9.21 4.86
CA VAL A 135 0.56 10.23 4.70
C VAL A 135 -0.08 11.63 4.60
N MET A 136 -1.13 11.76 3.78
CA MET A 136 -1.87 13.03 3.63
C MET A 136 -2.53 13.46 4.95
N ALA A 137 -3.13 12.52 5.69
CA ALA A 137 -3.74 12.80 6.99
C ALA A 137 -2.70 13.29 8.01
N ARG A 138 -1.50 12.72 8.04
CA ARG A 138 -0.39 13.21 8.89
C ARG A 138 0.06 14.61 8.48
N ALA A 139 0.13 14.90 7.18
CA ALA A 139 0.48 16.22 6.67
C ALA A 139 -0.59 17.28 6.99
N LEU A 140 -1.88 16.91 6.93
CA LEU A 140 -2.97 17.79 7.35
C LEU A 140 -2.95 18.03 8.87
N TYR A 141 -2.75 16.98 9.66
CA TYR A 141 -2.69 17.05 11.12
C TYR A 141 -1.52 17.90 11.63
N ALA A 142 -0.31 17.58 11.14
CA ALA A 142 0.62 18.55 10.57
C ALA A 142 0.31 20.03 10.79
N THR A 143 -0.26 20.56 9.74
CA THR A 143 -0.62 21.95 9.56
C THR A 143 -1.65 22.41 10.57
N LEU A 144 -2.72 21.63 10.81
CA LEU A 144 -3.77 21.99 11.76
C LEU A 144 -3.24 22.20 13.18
N SER A 145 -2.34 21.33 13.64
CA SER A 145 -1.74 21.44 14.98
C SER A 145 -0.93 22.73 15.13
N GLY A 146 -0.18 23.10 14.09
CA GLY A 146 0.57 24.36 14.07
C GLY A 146 -0.34 25.58 14.18
N GLU A 147 -1.45 25.58 13.44
CA GLU A 147 -2.43 26.67 13.44
C GLU A 147 -3.17 26.82 14.77
N LEU A 148 -3.43 25.70 15.44
CA LEU A 148 -4.05 25.69 16.77
C LEU A 148 -3.04 25.98 17.89
N GLY A 149 -1.76 26.19 17.58
CA GLY A 149 -0.70 26.39 18.57
C GLY A 149 -0.48 25.15 19.47
N LEU A 150 -0.87 23.97 19.00
CA LEU A 150 -0.70 22.72 19.73
C LEU A 150 0.76 22.28 19.66
N ALA A 151 1.39 22.11 20.82
CA ALA A 151 2.74 21.61 20.91
C ALA A 151 2.81 20.18 20.36
N ARG A 152 3.60 19.97 19.31
CA ARG A 152 3.92 18.64 18.75
C ARG A 152 5.21 18.10 19.36
N ASP A 153 5.20 18.03 20.68
CA ASP A 153 6.35 17.59 21.49
C ASP A 153 6.39 16.06 21.63
N LEU A 154 5.66 15.35 20.79
CA LEU A 154 5.67 13.91 20.76
C LEU A 154 5.49 13.43 19.33
N TRP A 155 6.31 12.46 18.96
CA TRP A 155 6.20 11.74 17.70
C TRP A 155 6.04 10.27 18.00
N VAL A 156 5.04 9.62 17.41
CA VAL A 156 4.86 8.17 17.46
C VAL A 156 5.21 7.53 16.15
N ARG A 157 5.77 6.32 16.23
CA ARG A 157 6.01 5.51 15.05
C ARG A 157 5.78 4.04 15.35
N LEU A 158 4.98 3.38 14.53
CA LEU A 158 4.92 1.92 14.47
C LEU A 158 6.19 1.39 13.79
N GLN A 159 6.81 0.39 14.40
CA GLN A 159 7.94 -0.31 13.81
C GLN A 159 7.45 -1.11 12.61
N ARG A 160 7.94 -0.70 11.44
CA ARG A 160 7.66 -1.34 10.16
C ARG A 160 8.66 -2.47 9.91
N GLY A 161 8.27 -3.41 9.05
CA GLY A 161 9.11 -4.51 8.61
C GLY A 161 8.35 -5.83 8.52
N SER A 162 9.04 -6.82 7.97
CA SER A 162 8.56 -8.19 7.80
C SER A 162 9.38 -9.14 8.67
N ARG A 163 8.72 -10.13 9.25
CA ARG A 163 9.37 -11.24 9.95
C ARG A 163 8.55 -12.52 9.84
N LEU A 164 9.22 -13.65 10.01
CA LEU A 164 8.56 -14.95 10.12
C LEU A 164 8.19 -15.20 11.60
N ALA A 165 7.01 -15.76 11.83
CA ALA A 165 6.51 -16.15 13.15
C ALA A 165 5.91 -17.57 13.08
N PRO A 166 5.86 -18.31 14.21
CA PRO A 166 5.19 -19.61 14.26
C PRO A 166 3.71 -19.50 13.85
N ALA A 167 3.20 -20.43 13.03
CA ALA A 167 1.82 -20.38 12.53
C ALA A 167 0.76 -20.64 13.61
N ASP A 168 1.14 -21.20 14.75
CA ASP A 168 0.29 -21.42 15.92
C ASP A 168 0.29 -20.23 16.90
N SER A 169 1.03 -19.16 16.59
CA SER A 169 1.06 -17.95 17.42
C SER A 169 -0.35 -17.38 17.61
N ALA A 170 -0.79 -17.31 18.87
CA ALA A 170 -2.08 -16.75 19.23
C ALA A 170 -2.14 -15.21 19.05
N ALA A 171 -0.98 -14.55 19.00
CA ALA A 171 -0.87 -13.11 18.84
C ALA A 171 0.34 -12.70 17.98
N VAL A 172 0.27 -11.49 17.44
CA VAL A 172 1.36 -10.81 16.74
C VAL A 172 1.85 -9.67 17.61
N GLU A 173 3.16 -9.62 17.86
CA GLU A 173 3.78 -8.52 18.58
C GLU A 173 3.99 -7.29 17.68
N LEU A 174 3.36 -6.17 18.00
CA LEU A 174 3.62 -4.89 17.36
C LEU A 174 4.42 -4.01 18.30
N SER A 175 5.37 -3.26 17.76
CA SER A 175 6.17 -2.32 18.55
C SER A 175 5.87 -0.90 18.09
N ALA A 176 5.61 -0.01 19.04
CA ALA A 176 5.55 1.43 18.79
C ALA A 176 6.70 2.11 19.54
N GLN A 177 7.29 3.12 18.92
CA GLN A 177 8.27 4.00 19.53
C GLN A 177 7.70 5.41 19.62
N PHE A 178 8.09 6.14 20.65
CA PHE A 178 7.86 7.57 20.70
C PHE A 178 9.15 8.34 20.96
N THR A 179 9.17 9.58 20.50
CA THR A 179 10.24 10.55 20.77
C THR A 179 9.62 11.90 21.12
N GLY A 180 10.21 12.69 22.01
CA GLY A 180 9.66 13.98 22.43
C GLY A 180 10.38 14.57 23.65
N PRO A 181 10.37 15.90 23.89
CA PRO A 181 11.01 16.49 25.07
C PRO A 181 10.35 16.11 26.41
N THR A 182 9.16 15.49 26.40
CA THR A 182 8.47 15.10 27.63
C THR A 182 9.27 14.05 28.42
N ARG A 183 9.31 14.23 29.75
CA ARG A 183 9.82 13.25 30.71
C ARG A 183 8.71 12.52 31.47
N SER A 184 7.46 12.87 31.17
CA SER A 184 6.29 12.26 31.79
C SER A 184 6.03 10.89 31.15
N PRO A 185 5.49 9.92 31.92
CA PRO A 185 5.04 8.65 31.37
C PRO A 185 4.06 8.86 30.22
N VAL A 186 4.21 8.06 29.17
CA VAL A 186 3.37 8.09 27.98
C VAL A 186 2.50 6.85 27.93
N ARG A 187 1.21 7.02 27.57
CA ARG A 187 0.31 5.89 27.33
C ARG A 187 0.14 5.70 25.82
N LEU A 188 0.47 4.51 25.34
CA LEU A 188 0.33 4.17 23.93
C LEU A 188 -0.95 3.37 23.74
N HIS A 189 -1.78 3.78 22.79
CA HIS A 189 -2.99 3.06 22.39
C HIS A 189 -2.80 2.50 20.98
N LEU A 190 -3.14 1.23 20.79
CA LEU A 190 -3.14 0.58 19.50
C LEU A 190 -4.57 0.10 19.22
N ASP A 191 -5.20 0.65 18.21
CA ASP A 191 -6.48 0.24 17.68
C ASP A 191 -6.28 -0.69 16.47
N CYS A 192 -6.55 -1.99 16.61
CA CYS A 192 -6.39 -2.96 15.54
C CYS A 192 -7.65 -3.84 15.42
N SER A 193 -8.21 -3.98 14.22
CA SER A 193 -9.50 -4.69 14.00
C SER A 193 -10.68 -4.19 14.87
N GLY A 194 -10.71 -2.90 15.21
CA GLY A 194 -11.75 -2.34 16.09
C GLY A 194 -11.59 -2.69 17.57
N GLU A 195 -10.45 -3.28 17.97
CA GLU A 195 -10.08 -3.50 19.36
C GLU A 195 -8.96 -2.55 19.77
N THR A 196 -9.06 -1.99 20.98
CA THR A 196 -8.04 -1.08 21.54
C THR A 196 -7.17 -1.81 22.56
N PHE A 197 -5.87 -1.85 22.29
CA PHE A 197 -4.82 -2.33 23.18
C PHE A 197 -4.11 -1.12 23.81
N SER A 198 -3.80 -1.19 25.11
CA SER A 198 -3.14 -0.08 25.81
C SER A 198 -1.89 -0.58 26.52
N ALA A 199 -0.75 0.08 26.29
CA ALA A 199 0.45 -0.10 27.09
C ALA A 199 0.50 1.02 28.14
N ALA A 200 0.41 0.65 29.42
CA ALA A 200 0.43 1.62 30.52
C ALA A 200 1.85 2.13 30.77
N ASP A 201 1.96 3.44 31.00
CA ASP A 201 3.08 4.14 31.63
C ASP A 201 4.46 3.77 31.08
N VAL A 202 4.63 3.93 29.76
CA VAL A 202 5.92 3.72 29.11
C VAL A 202 6.88 4.81 29.59
N ALA A 203 7.91 4.40 30.34
CA ALA A 203 8.94 5.29 30.82
C ALA A 203 9.65 5.97 29.64
N SER A 204 9.79 7.28 29.70
CA SER A 204 10.60 8.04 28.75
C SER A 204 12.04 8.10 29.23
N ASP A 205 12.95 7.37 28.59
CA ASP A 205 14.39 7.56 28.77
C ASP A 205 14.88 8.66 27.83
N ALA A 206 15.26 9.81 28.40
CA ALA A 206 15.67 11.00 27.66
C ALA A 206 14.68 11.41 26.54
N GLY A 207 13.37 11.25 26.80
CA GLY A 207 12.34 11.61 25.83
C GLY A 207 12.09 10.55 24.76
N LYS A 208 12.58 9.32 24.93
CA LYS A 208 12.30 8.19 24.04
C LYS A 208 11.70 7.03 24.83
N GLY A 209 10.80 6.29 24.20
CA GLY A 209 10.26 5.06 24.78
C GLY A 209 9.68 4.14 23.73
N ALA A 210 9.37 2.91 24.12
CA ALA A 210 8.75 1.92 23.26
C ALA A 210 7.80 1.03 24.04
N ALA A 211 6.74 0.53 23.39
CA ALA A 211 5.92 -0.54 23.91
C ALA A 211 5.71 -1.64 22.88
N GLN A 212 5.48 -2.85 23.38
CA GLN A 212 5.05 -3.99 22.62
C GLN A 212 3.57 -4.27 22.89
N PHE A 213 2.83 -4.63 21.84
CA PHE A 213 1.43 -4.98 21.89
C PHE A 213 1.26 -6.38 21.34
N ALA A 214 0.65 -7.28 22.12
CA ALA A 214 0.23 -8.59 21.63
C ALA A 214 -1.16 -8.44 21.00
N VAL A 215 -1.22 -8.36 19.66
CA VAL A 215 -2.48 -8.28 18.92
C VAL A 215 -2.98 -9.70 18.67
N PRO A 216 -4.14 -10.12 19.23
CA PRO A 216 -4.69 -11.44 18.98
C PRO A 216 -4.83 -11.68 17.49
N ARG A 217 -4.32 -12.81 17.01
CA ARG A 217 -4.60 -13.25 15.65
C ARG A 217 -6.03 -13.78 15.66
N LYS A 218 -7.00 -12.93 15.33
CA LYS A 218 -8.33 -13.43 14.99
C LYS A 218 -8.17 -14.25 13.72
N PRO A 219 -8.39 -15.59 13.76
CA PRO A 219 -8.40 -16.36 12.53
C PRO A 219 -9.52 -15.77 11.69
N ASN A 220 -9.18 -15.20 10.54
CA ASN A 220 -10.19 -14.91 9.54
C ASN A 220 -10.30 -16.18 8.69
N PRO A 221 -11.30 -17.05 8.94
CA PRO A 221 -11.41 -18.34 8.28
C PRO A 221 -11.64 -18.22 6.76
N MET A 222 -11.92 -17.01 6.25
CA MET A 222 -12.17 -16.77 4.83
C MET A 222 -11.02 -16.12 4.07
N VAL A 223 -9.94 -15.69 4.73
CA VAL A 223 -8.86 -14.98 4.04
C VAL A 223 -7.55 -15.73 4.19
N ARG A 224 -7.07 -16.23 3.06
CA ARG A 224 -5.75 -16.87 2.89
C ARG A 224 -4.62 -15.95 3.35
N THR A 225 -4.86 -14.64 3.28
CA THR A 225 -4.09 -13.54 3.87
C THR A 225 -4.95 -12.66 4.77
N GLY A 226 -4.63 -12.54 6.05
CA GLY A 226 -5.32 -11.57 6.92
C GLY A 226 -4.63 -10.21 6.82
N THR A 227 -5.07 -9.31 5.93
CA THR A 227 -4.70 -7.89 6.04
C THR A 227 -5.68 -7.20 6.97
N VAL A 228 -5.16 -6.73 8.09
CA VAL A 228 -5.90 -5.99 9.12
C VAL A 228 -5.31 -4.60 9.23
N ARG A 229 -6.18 -3.58 9.23
CA ARG A 229 -5.76 -2.21 9.53
C ARG A 229 -5.36 -2.10 11.00
N ALA A 230 -4.16 -1.60 11.26
CA ALA A 230 -3.62 -1.37 12.61
C ALA A 230 -3.33 0.12 12.79
N TRP A 231 -4.22 0.81 13.49
CA TRP A 231 -4.05 2.20 13.85
C TRP A 231 -3.36 2.29 15.22
N CYS A 232 -2.29 3.08 15.37
CA CYS A 232 -1.73 3.36 16.69
C CYS A 232 -1.82 4.85 16.97
N SER A 233 -2.43 5.21 18.09
CA SER A 233 -2.50 6.58 18.55
C SER A 233 -1.77 6.70 19.87
N ILE A 234 -1.05 7.80 20.08
CA ILE A 234 -0.62 8.16 21.43
C ILE A 234 -1.63 9.13 22.00
N ARG A 235 -2.08 8.82 23.21
CA ARG A 235 -2.64 9.83 24.11
C ARG A 235 -1.67 9.96 25.27
N LEU A 236 -1.06 11.14 25.47
CA LEU A 236 -0.29 11.34 26.69
C LEU A 236 -1.27 11.30 27.87
N GLY A 237 -0.97 10.42 28.83
CA GLY A 237 -1.66 10.40 30.12
C GLY A 237 -1.17 11.58 30.95
N GLY A 238 -1.76 12.75 30.74
CA GLY A 238 -1.78 13.85 31.72
C GLY A 238 -3.13 13.88 32.42
N ALA A 239 -3.20 14.50 33.60
CA ALA A 239 -4.47 14.72 34.31
C ALA A 239 -5.53 15.34 33.38
N ALA A 240 -6.81 15.06 33.66
CA ALA A 240 -7.98 15.27 32.79
C ALA A 240 -8.25 16.72 32.32
N ASP A 241 -7.33 17.64 32.60
CA ASP A 241 -7.49 19.09 32.62
C ASP A 241 -6.41 19.86 31.82
N GLN A 242 -5.50 19.18 31.11
CA GLN A 242 -4.64 19.83 30.10
C GLN A 242 -4.81 19.22 28.70
N PRO A 243 -4.79 20.02 27.63
CA PRO A 243 -4.72 19.50 26.27
C PRO A 243 -3.42 18.69 26.13
N SER A 244 -3.54 17.37 26.23
CA SER A 244 -2.46 16.42 26.03
C SER A 244 -1.92 16.57 24.61
N PRO A 245 -0.59 16.67 24.40
CA PRO A 245 -0.02 16.49 23.08
C PRO A 245 -0.54 15.16 22.49
N TYR A 246 -1.03 15.21 21.27
CA TYR A 246 -1.56 14.06 20.54
C TYR A 246 -0.70 13.84 19.31
N ASP A 247 -0.35 12.59 19.05
CA ASP A 247 0.27 12.18 17.80
C ASP A 247 -0.20 10.78 17.45
N PHE A 248 -0.14 10.43 16.17
CA PHE A 248 -0.60 9.12 15.69
C PHE A 248 0.26 8.62 14.55
N ASP A 249 0.38 7.30 14.44
CA ASP A 249 0.92 6.63 13.27
C ASP A 249 -0.10 5.59 12.80
N VAL A 250 -0.14 5.39 11.49
CA VAL A 250 -1.02 4.40 10.88
C VAL A 250 -0.13 3.45 10.12
N ALA A 251 -0.34 2.17 10.36
CA ALA A 251 0.28 1.10 9.61
C ALA A 251 -0.76 0.03 9.27
N TRP A 252 -0.35 -0.90 8.43
CA TRP A 252 -1.17 -2.05 8.10
C TRP A 252 -0.43 -3.30 8.55
N LEU A 253 -1.16 -4.18 9.23
CA LEU A 253 -0.67 -5.48 9.65
C LEU A 253 -1.18 -6.51 8.64
N SER A 254 -0.26 -7.09 7.87
CA SER A 254 -0.55 -8.22 6.99
C SER A 254 0.01 -9.50 7.58
N VAL A 255 -0.81 -10.54 7.61
CA VAL A 255 -0.41 -11.90 7.94
C VAL A 255 -0.61 -12.79 6.73
N ALA A 256 0.46 -13.42 6.26
CA ALA A 256 0.46 -14.21 5.03
C ALA A 256 1.10 -15.60 5.25
N PRO A 257 0.76 -16.60 4.44
CA PRO A 257 1.36 -17.94 4.53
C PRO A 257 2.84 -17.94 4.13
N VAL A 258 3.57 -18.93 4.63
CA VAL A 258 4.98 -19.16 4.31
C VAL A 258 5.14 -20.54 3.70
N LEU A 259 5.87 -20.62 2.59
CA LEU A 259 6.28 -21.85 1.95
C LEU A 259 7.73 -22.18 2.36
N PRO A 260 7.96 -23.17 3.25
CA PRO A 260 9.31 -23.49 3.72
C PRO A 260 10.09 -24.31 2.70
N LEU A 261 11.15 -23.76 2.09
CA LEU A 261 11.85 -24.43 0.99
C LEU A 261 12.78 -25.57 1.41
N GLY A 262 12.24 -26.78 1.54
CA GLY A 262 13.00 -28.03 1.67
C GLY A 262 13.35 -28.69 0.33
N ASP A 263 13.39 -30.03 0.32
CA ASP A 263 13.65 -30.85 -0.87
C ASP A 263 12.56 -30.68 -1.93
N GLU A 264 11.31 -30.65 -1.47
CA GLU A 264 10.12 -30.40 -2.27
C GLU A 264 8.97 -29.91 -1.40
N GLN A 265 8.31 -28.84 -1.85
CA GLN A 265 7.05 -28.36 -1.30
C GLN A 265 6.02 -28.26 -2.41
N VAL A 266 4.77 -28.57 -2.09
CA VAL A 266 3.67 -28.50 -3.03
C VAL A 266 2.60 -27.57 -2.48
N LEU A 267 2.14 -26.64 -3.30
CA LEU A 267 0.92 -25.87 -3.09
C LEU A 267 -0.01 -26.08 -4.29
N VAL A 268 -1.31 -25.99 -4.07
CA VAL A 268 -2.34 -26.19 -5.09
C VAL A 268 -3.18 -24.93 -5.17
N LEU A 269 -3.33 -24.34 -6.35
CA LEU A 269 -4.30 -23.29 -6.67
C LEU A 269 -5.49 -23.93 -7.37
N ASN A 270 -6.69 -23.48 -7.05
CA ASN A 270 -7.95 -23.92 -7.67
C ASN A 270 -9.03 -22.86 -7.42
N LYS A 271 -10.29 -23.11 -7.79
CA LYS A 271 -11.42 -22.19 -7.61
C LYS A 271 -11.50 -21.50 -6.24
N SER A 272 -11.12 -22.17 -5.16
CA SER A 272 -11.14 -21.56 -3.81
C SER A 272 -10.10 -20.44 -3.62
N HIS A 273 -9.18 -20.28 -4.57
CA HIS A 273 -8.16 -19.23 -4.65
C HIS A 273 -8.55 -18.09 -5.59
N ALA A 274 -9.75 -18.13 -6.18
CA ALA A 274 -10.20 -17.09 -7.09
C ALA A 274 -10.38 -15.77 -6.33
N CYS A 275 -9.73 -14.72 -6.85
CA CYS A 275 -9.86 -13.34 -6.37
C CYS A 275 -10.57 -12.44 -7.39
N LEU A 276 -10.74 -12.94 -8.62
CA LEU A 276 -11.52 -12.36 -9.71
C LEU A 276 -12.23 -13.50 -10.46
N GLY A 277 -13.49 -13.32 -10.83
CA GLY A 277 -14.22 -14.22 -11.73
C GLY A 277 -14.41 -15.66 -11.24
N GLY A 278 -14.35 -15.93 -9.93
CA GLY A 278 -14.38 -17.31 -9.41
C GLY A 278 -15.64 -18.10 -9.74
N GLU A 279 -16.75 -17.43 -10.05
CA GLU A 279 -17.97 -18.04 -10.55
C GLU A 279 -17.83 -18.64 -11.96
N LEU A 280 -16.84 -18.18 -12.73
CA LEU A 280 -16.55 -18.64 -14.08
C LEU A 280 -15.72 -19.93 -14.09
N VAL A 281 -14.95 -20.20 -13.02
CA VAL A 281 -14.21 -21.45 -12.88
C VAL A 281 -15.19 -22.60 -12.67
N GLU A 282 -15.34 -23.48 -13.66
CA GLU A 282 -16.30 -24.59 -13.56
C GLU A 282 -15.81 -25.67 -12.58
N ASP A 283 -14.56 -26.11 -12.76
CA ASP A 283 -13.88 -27.11 -11.95
C ASP A 283 -12.35 -26.98 -12.02
N ASP A 284 -11.61 -27.94 -11.45
CA ASP A 284 -10.15 -27.92 -11.42
C ASP A 284 -9.52 -28.16 -12.82
N ALA A 285 -10.25 -28.73 -13.78
CA ALA A 285 -9.76 -28.88 -15.16
C ALA A 285 -9.94 -27.61 -15.98
N ASP A 286 -10.89 -26.76 -15.60
CA ASP A 286 -11.09 -25.44 -16.18
C ASP A 286 -9.97 -24.47 -15.80
N LEU A 287 -9.66 -24.35 -14.49
CA LEU A 287 -8.51 -23.57 -14.03
C LEU A 287 -8.00 -24.05 -12.66
N SER A 288 -6.82 -24.66 -12.64
CA SER A 288 -6.09 -24.97 -11.40
C SER A 288 -4.59 -25.06 -11.65
N ALA A 289 -3.79 -25.10 -10.58
CA ALA A 289 -2.38 -25.45 -10.71
C ALA A 289 -1.84 -26.20 -9.51
N LYS A 290 -0.91 -27.12 -9.79
CA LYS A 290 0.00 -27.67 -8.79
C LYS A 290 1.36 -26.98 -8.92
N VAL A 291 1.74 -26.22 -7.90
CA VAL A 291 3.02 -25.52 -7.85
C VAL A 291 3.96 -26.29 -6.92
N THR A 292 5.10 -26.68 -7.46
CA THR A 292 6.16 -27.38 -6.74
C THR A 292 7.36 -26.46 -6.58
N ALA A 293 7.81 -26.24 -5.34
CA ALA A 293 8.97 -25.43 -5.03
C ALA A 293 10.07 -26.28 -4.40
N ARG A 294 11.29 -26.19 -4.95
CA ARG A 294 12.43 -27.00 -4.52
C ARG A 294 13.65 -26.12 -4.32
N ARG A 295 14.34 -26.32 -3.19
CA ARG A 295 15.64 -25.71 -2.97
C ARG A 295 16.74 -26.58 -3.57
N LEU A 296 17.48 -26.02 -4.51
CA LEU A 296 18.71 -26.61 -5.03
C LEU A 296 19.93 -25.81 -4.49
N PRO A 297 21.17 -26.35 -4.60
CA PRO A 297 22.35 -25.66 -4.07
C PRO A 297 22.55 -24.25 -4.63
N ASP A 298 22.30 -24.05 -5.92
CA ASP A 298 22.55 -22.83 -6.69
C ASP A 298 21.28 -22.01 -7.01
N LYS A 299 20.08 -22.59 -6.86
CA LYS A 299 18.81 -21.98 -7.27
C LYS A 299 17.61 -22.48 -6.48
N VAL A 300 16.51 -21.75 -6.60
CA VAL A 300 15.16 -22.24 -6.31
C VAL A 300 14.54 -22.65 -7.64
N LEU A 301 14.01 -23.87 -7.70
CA LEU A 301 13.23 -24.36 -8.84
C LEU A 301 11.75 -24.29 -8.48
N LEU A 302 10.97 -23.58 -9.29
CA LEU A 302 9.52 -23.59 -9.24
C LEU A 302 9.01 -24.29 -10.49
N THR A 303 8.12 -25.26 -10.32
CA THR A 303 7.38 -25.90 -11.42
C THR A 303 5.90 -25.64 -11.19
N VAL A 304 5.24 -25.04 -12.17
CA VAL A 304 3.82 -24.68 -12.13
C VAL A 304 3.12 -25.53 -13.18
N ASP A 305 2.41 -26.56 -12.75
CA ASP A 305 1.66 -27.48 -13.60
C ASP A 305 0.19 -27.00 -13.61
N VAL A 306 -0.21 -26.32 -14.67
CA VAL A 306 -1.50 -25.64 -14.82
C VAL A 306 -2.47 -26.51 -15.61
N ASP A 307 -3.63 -26.81 -15.03
CA ASP A 307 -4.78 -27.31 -15.76
C ASP A 307 -5.63 -26.12 -16.23
N ASP A 308 -5.86 -26.06 -17.53
CA ASP A 308 -6.60 -25.01 -18.23
C ASP A 308 -7.21 -25.60 -19.51
N SER A 309 -8.55 -25.57 -19.58
CA SER A 309 -9.29 -26.24 -20.64
C SER A 309 -9.30 -25.48 -21.97
N LYS A 310 -9.01 -24.16 -21.98
CA LYS A 310 -9.09 -23.30 -23.17
C LYS A 310 -8.00 -22.23 -23.19
N LEU A 311 -6.86 -22.62 -23.75
CA LEU A 311 -5.70 -21.74 -23.85
C LEU A 311 -5.84 -20.58 -24.85
N SER A 312 -5.32 -19.43 -24.43
CA SER A 312 -5.50 -18.10 -24.99
C SER A 312 -4.27 -17.24 -24.68
N VAL A 313 -3.30 -17.24 -25.60
CA VAL A 313 -1.94 -16.70 -25.38
C VAL A 313 -1.50 -15.63 -26.38
N ASP A 314 -2.41 -15.24 -27.29
CA ASP A 314 -2.08 -14.38 -28.43
C ASP A 314 -2.38 -12.89 -28.21
N ASN A 315 -3.00 -12.51 -27.09
CA ASN A 315 -3.30 -11.11 -26.77
C ASN A 315 -1.99 -10.32 -26.56
N GLN A 316 -1.85 -9.21 -27.29
CA GLN A 316 -0.65 -8.35 -27.30
C GLN A 316 -0.80 -7.08 -26.46
N ASP A 317 -2.02 -6.72 -26.05
CA ASP A 317 -2.30 -5.45 -25.35
C ASP A 317 -1.78 -5.49 -23.90
N GLY A 318 -1.88 -6.65 -23.25
CA GLY A 318 -1.35 -6.89 -21.92
C GLY A 318 -1.08 -8.37 -21.67
N PRO A 319 0.06 -8.74 -21.06
CA PRO A 319 0.35 -10.14 -20.77
C PRO A 319 -0.64 -10.76 -19.77
N TYR A 320 -1.24 -9.94 -18.89
CA TYR A 320 -2.27 -10.34 -17.93
C TYR A 320 -3.63 -10.68 -18.57
N ASP A 321 -3.89 -10.24 -19.81
CA ASP A 321 -5.12 -10.57 -20.55
C ASP A 321 -4.97 -11.88 -21.37
N ASN A 322 -3.93 -12.65 -21.07
CA ASN A 322 -3.69 -13.99 -21.60
C ASN A 322 -3.75 -14.99 -20.46
N ASP A 323 -3.85 -16.27 -20.80
CA ASP A 323 -3.56 -17.32 -19.81
C ASP A 323 -2.09 -17.25 -19.47
N CYS A 324 -1.80 -16.96 -18.21
CA CYS A 324 -0.44 -16.73 -17.80
C CYS A 324 -0.22 -17.04 -16.33
N VAL A 325 1.05 -17.29 -16.00
CA VAL A 325 1.51 -17.34 -14.62
C VAL A 325 2.09 -15.99 -14.25
N GLU A 326 1.57 -15.39 -13.19
CA GLU A 326 2.17 -14.23 -12.55
C GLU A 326 3.06 -14.67 -11.38
N LEU A 327 4.33 -14.23 -11.37
CA LEU A 327 5.26 -14.47 -10.27
C LEU A 327 5.63 -13.15 -9.59
N TYR A 328 5.35 -13.06 -8.30
CA TYR A 328 5.61 -11.89 -7.47
C TYR A 328 6.81 -12.13 -6.55
N LEU A 329 7.76 -11.19 -6.55
CA LEU A 329 8.99 -11.29 -5.75
C LEU A 329 9.25 -9.98 -5.01
N ASP A 330 9.52 -10.08 -3.72
CA ASP A 330 9.97 -8.99 -2.86
C ASP A 330 11.26 -9.39 -2.13
N ALA A 331 12.38 -9.04 -2.75
CA ALA A 331 13.75 -9.22 -2.27
C ALA A 331 14.28 -8.02 -1.47
N ARG A 332 13.39 -7.13 -1.01
CA ARG A 332 13.79 -6.07 -0.08
C ARG A 332 14.27 -6.67 1.26
N PRO A 333 15.18 -5.99 1.98
CA PRO A 333 15.60 -6.46 3.29
C PRO A 333 14.44 -6.40 4.29
N PRO A 334 14.44 -7.24 5.34
CA PRO A 334 13.32 -7.38 6.29
C PRO A 334 12.72 -6.06 6.81
N PRO A 335 13.50 -5.00 7.16
CA PRO A 335 12.94 -3.75 7.66
C PRO A 335 12.00 -3.01 6.69
N VAL A 336 12.09 -3.29 5.38
CA VAL A 336 11.26 -2.64 4.34
C VAL A 336 10.61 -3.65 3.38
N GLN A 337 10.74 -4.94 3.65
CA GLN A 337 10.06 -5.99 2.90
C GLN A 337 8.56 -5.94 3.23
N GLY A 338 7.74 -5.99 2.19
CA GLY A 338 6.30 -5.77 2.27
C GLY A 338 5.92 -4.31 2.50
N ALA A 339 6.85 -3.34 2.41
CA ALA A 339 6.46 -1.93 2.36
C ALA A 339 5.53 -1.67 1.15
N PRO A 340 4.63 -0.68 1.25
CA PRO A 340 3.71 -0.37 0.16
C PRO A 340 4.47 0.08 -1.08
N TYR A 341 3.86 -0.17 -2.24
CA TYR A 341 4.38 0.12 -3.57
C TYR A 341 5.65 -0.65 -3.96
N TYR A 342 5.85 -0.72 -5.27
CA TYR A 342 7.02 -1.33 -5.86
C TYR A 342 8.20 -0.37 -5.81
N SER A 343 9.29 -0.83 -5.21
CA SER A 343 10.59 -0.17 -5.21
C SER A 343 11.65 -1.11 -5.78
N GLU A 344 12.92 -0.70 -5.70
CA GLU A 344 14.02 -1.62 -5.96
C GLU A 344 13.91 -2.86 -5.07
N GLY A 345 14.16 -4.04 -5.64
CA GLY A 345 13.98 -5.33 -4.97
C GLY A 345 12.58 -5.95 -5.12
N VAL A 346 11.62 -5.28 -5.78
CA VAL A 346 10.29 -5.84 -6.04
C VAL A 346 10.05 -6.04 -7.54
N ALA A 347 9.61 -7.22 -7.95
CA ALA A 347 9.14 -7.49 -9.32
C ALA A 347 7.84 -8.27 -9.35
N LEU A 348 7.17 -8.09 -10.48
CA LEU A 348 6.21 -9.01 -11.05
C LEU A 348 6.78 -9.52 -12.38
N LEU A 349 6.69 -10.82 -12.62
CA LEU A 349 6.92 -11.45 -13.90
C LEU A 349 5.60 -12.00 -14.41
N PHE A 350 5.19 -11.59 -15.60
CA PHE A 350 4.16 -12.30 -16.36
C PHE A 350 4.83 -13.34 -17.24
N ILE A 351 4.32 -14.56 -17.23
CA ILE A 351 4.82 -15.69 -18.02
C ILE A 351 3.67 -16.25 -18.83
N VAL A 352 3.54 -15.78 -20.07
CA VAL A 352 2.59 -16.35 -21.03
C VAL A 352 3.26 -17.59 -21.65
N PRO A 353 2.67 -18.78 -21.50
CA PRO A 353 3.32 -20.04 -21.87
C PRO A 353 3.49 -20.17 -23.39
N ALA A 354 4.63 -20.73 -23.80
CA ALA A 354 4.89 -21.19 -25.16
C ALA A 354 6.00 -22.26 -25.14
N PRO A 355 5.94 -23.32 -25.97
CA PRO A 355 6.91 -24.42 -25.93
C PRO A 355 8.35 -23.93 -26.12
N GLY A 356 9.20 -24.13 -25.11
CA GLY A 356 10.63 -23.79 -25.14
C GLY A 356 10.96 -22.30 -25.02
N ASN A 357 10.00 -21.40 -25.21
CA ASN A 357 10.25 -19.95 -25.24
C ASN A 357 9.02 -19.14 -24.83
N PRO A 358 8.61 -19.17 -23.55
CA PRO A 358 7.49 -18.38 -23.06
C PRO A 358 7.73 -16.87 -23.25
N ARG A 359 6.66 -16.12 -23.46
CA ARG A 359 6.72 -14.65 -23.48
C ARG A 359 6.74 -14.15 -22.03
N VAL A 360 7.88 -13.61 -21.62
CA VAL A 360 8.10 -13.11 -20.26
C VAL A 360 8.12 -11.59 -20.24
N THR A 361 7.32 -10.97 -19.38
CA THR A 361 7.32 -9.52 -19.18
C THR A 361 7.62 -9.17 -17.73
N TRP A 362 8.67 -8.37 -17.53
CA TRP A 362 9.06 -7.88 -16.23
C TRP A 362 8.41 -6.53 -15.92
N VAL A 363 7.74 -6.44 -14.78
CA VAL A 363 7.27 -5.20 -14.19
C VAL A 363 8.04 -4.94 -12.90
N ALA A 364 9.11 -4.15 -13.01
CA ALA A 364 9.98 -3.81 -11.89
C ALA A 364 10.62 -2.44 -12.09
N LYS A 365 11.16 -1.87 -11.00
CA LYS A 365 12.05 -0.71 -11.09
C LYS A 365 13.37 -1.16 -11.72
N LYS A 366 13.85 -0.46 -12.74
CA LYS A 366 15.18 -0.67 -13.33
C LYS A 366 16.21 0.27 -12.70
N PRO A 367 17.50 -0.14 -12.60
CA PRO A 367 18.02 -1.47 -12.94
C PRO A 367 17.52 -2.56 -11.98
N PHE A 368 17.51 -3.81 -12.44
CA PHE A 368 17.17 -4.94 -11.57
C PHE A 368 18.24 -5.15 -10.48
N PRO A 369 17.88 -5.76 -9.34
CA PRO A 369 18.87 -6.33 -8.44
C PRO A 369 19.79 -7.32 -9.18
N PRO A 370 21.07 -7.45 -8.77
CA PRO A 370 22.02 -8.35 -9.41
C PRO A 370 21.49 -9.79 -9.53
N GLY A 371 21.64 -10.41 -10.70
CA GLY A 371 21.30 -11.81 -10.94
C GLY A 371 19.85 -12.07 -11.36
N TRP A 372 18.96 -11.07 -11.31
CA TRP A 372 17.57 -11.21 -11.78
C TRP A 372 17.48 -11.39 -13.31
N ASP A 373 18.47 -10.88 -14.03
CA ASP A 373 18.69 -11.12 -15.46
C ASP A 373 19.01 -12.59 -15.79
N ARG A 374 19.34 -13.40 -14.78
CA ARG A 374 19.68 -14.83 -14.92
C ARG A 374 18.54 -15.76 -14.52
N VAL A 375 17.36 -15.22 -14.21
CA VAL A 375 16.16 -16.04 -14.00
C VAL A 375 15.83 -16.71 -15.34
N ALA A 376 15.94 -18.03 -15.36
CA ALA A 376 15.65 -18.82 -16.56
C ALA A 376 14.24 -19.39 -16.45
N ILE A 377 13.45 -19.22 -17.51
CA ILE A 377 12.06 -19.64 -17.56
C ILE A 377 11.89 -20.50 -18.81
N ASP A 378 11.25 -21.65 -18.65
CA ASP A 378 10.88 -22.55 -19.74
C ASP A 378 9.39 -22.92 -19.58
N SER A 379 8.74 -23.30 -20.67
CA SER A 379 7.39 -23.83 -20.60
C SER A 379 7.08 -24.82 -21.70
N ARG A 380 6.08 -25.68 -21.48
CA ARG A 380 5.62 -26.65 -22.47
C ARG A 380 4.12 -26.87 -22.35
N TRP A 381 3.49 -27.21 -23.46
CA TRP A 381 2.11 -27.70 -23.45
C TRP A 381 2.03 -29.09 -22.81
N LYS A 382 0.88 -29.37 -22.20
CA LYS A 382 0.43 -30.71 -21.86
C LYS A 382 -1.02 -30.88 -22.30
N THR A 383 -1.54 -32.09 -22.22
CA THR A 383 -2.98 -32.29 -22.38
C THR A 383 -3.72 -31.53 -21.27
N GLY A 384 -4.66 -30.66 -21.65
CA GLY A 384 -5.47 -29.88 -20.72
C GLY A 384 -4.72 -28.77 -19.99
N GLY A 385 -3.66 -28.20 -20.57
CA GLY A 385 -3.00 -27.01 -20.02
C GLY A 385 -1.52 -26.92 -20.35
N TYR A 386 -0.73 -26.45 -19.40
CA TYR A 386 0.70 -26.19 -19.60
C TYR A 386 1.53 -26.34 -18.33
N VAL A 387 2.85 -26.42 -18.52
CA VAL A 387 3.81 -26.44 -17.41
C VAL A 387 4.79 -25.28 -17.60
N VAL A 388 5.01 -24.50 -16.55
CA VAL A 388 6.07 -23.47 -16.48
C VAL A 388 7.14 -23.92 -15.49
N GLU A 389 8.41 -23.79 -15.86
CA GLU A 389 9.55 -23.99 -14.96
C GLU A 389 10.32 -22.68 -14.78
N VAL A 390 10.40 -22.18 -13.56
CA VAL A 390 11.19 -21.01 -13.19
C VAL A 390 12.41 -21.44 -12.38
N ARG A 391 13.60 -21.07 -12.85
CA ARG A 391 14.88 -21.31 -12.19
C ARG A 391 15.39 -19.98 -11.66
N LEU A 392 15.15 -19.71 -10.39
CA LEU A 392 15.55 -18.49 -9.71
C LEU A 392 16.92 -18.68 -9.05
N PRO A 393 18.00 -18.06 -9.56
CA PRO A 393 19.33 -18.23 -8.99
C PRO A 393 19.36 -17.75 -7.54
N ARG A 394 20.02 -18.47 -6.63
CA ARG A 394 20.15 -18.01 -5.24
C ARG A 394 20.88 -16.67 -5.14
N ALA A 395 21.76 -16.38 -6.09
CA ALA A 395 22.43 -15.08 -6.20
C ALA A 395 21.45 -13.92 -6.45
N ALA A 396 20.29 -14.18 -7.10
CA ALA A 396 19.22 -13.21 -7.29
C ALA A 396 18.41 -12.98 -6.00
N LEU A 397 18.50 -13.88 -5.02
CA LEU A 397 17.80 -13.81 -3.73
C LEU A 397 18.67 -13.12 -2.68
N THR A 398 19.16 -11.94 -3.04
CA THR A 398 19.96 -11.07 -2.18
C THR A 398 19.26 -9.73 -2.01
N THR A 399 19.60 -9.00 -0.93
CA THR A 399 19.20 -7.61 -0.77
C THR A 399 19.80 -6.76 -1.90
N PRO A 400 19.34 -5.52 -2.13
CA PRO A 400 20.00 -4.60 -3.06
C PRO A 400 21.50 -4.38 -2.77
N THR A 401 21.93 -4.58 -1.51
CA THR A 401 23.34 -4.53 -1.08
C THR A 401 24.11 -5.84 -1.27
N GLY A 402 23.48 -6.89 -1.79
CA GLY A 402 24.09 -8.20 -2.09
C GLY A 402 24.12 -9.18 -0.91
N ALA A 403 23.50 -8.87 0.23
CA ALA A 403 23.44 -9.79 1.36
C ALA A 403 22.41 -10.91 1.09
N PRO A 404 22.67 -12.18 1.44
CA PRO A 404 21.73 -13.26 1.22
C PRO A 404 20.46 -13.04 2.05
N LEU A 405 19.30 -13.27 1.43
CA LEU A 405 18.01 -13.22 2.12
C LEU A 405 17.75 -14.53 2.87
N GLU A 406 17.15 -14.41 4.05
CA GLU A 406 16.60 -15.55 4.78
C GLU A 406 15.19 -15.92 4.28
N SER A 407 14.44 -14.92 3.81
CA SER A 407 13.12 -15.09 3.22
C SER A 407 12.88 -14.06 2.12
N VAL A 408 12.09 -14.44 1.13
CA VAL A 408 11.68 -13.57 0.02
C VAL A 408 10.17 -13.46 0.06
N GLY A 409 9.62 -12.24 0.01
CA GLY A 409 8.19 -12.08 -0.18
C GLY A 409 7.81 -12.67 -1.53
N PHE A 410 6.81 -13.54 -1.55
CA PHE A 410 6.51 -14.36 -2.72
C PHE A 410 5.02 -14.55 -2.86
N ASP A 411 4.56 -14.48 -4.10
CA ASP A 411 3.22 -14.91 -4.47
C ASP A 411 3.21 -15.45 -5.89
N ILE A 412 2.16 -16.20 -6.21
CA ILE A 412 1.91 -16.72 -7.55
C ILE A 412 0.43 -16.56 -7.87
N ALA A 413 0.14 -16.12 -9.10
CA ALA A 413 -1.21 -16.06 -9.62
C ALA A 413 -1.32 -16.77 -10.97
N LEU A 414 -2.53 -17.21 -11.29
CA LEU A 414 -2.93 -17.69 -12.60
C LEU A 414 -3.97 -16.73 -13.16
N ASP A 415 -3.70 -16.22 -14.35
CA ASP A 415 -4.67 -15.48 -15.14
C ASP A 415 -5.32 -16.43 -16.14
N ASP A 416 -6.63 -16.25 -16.35
CA ASP A 416 -7.42 -16.99 -17.33
C ASP A 416 -8.22 -16.02 -18.22
N SER A 417 -8.17 -16.27 -19.52
CA SER A 417 -8.69 -15.48 -20.63
C SER A 417 -9.28 -16.39 -21.72
N ASP A 418 -10.17 -17.29 -21.32
CA ASP A 418 -11.07 -18.10 -22.15
C ASP A 418 -11.57 -17.43 -23.46
N ASN A 419 -11.84 -16.11 -23.42
CA ASN A 419 -12.37 -15.34 -24.55
C ASN A 419 -11.31 -14.65 -25.43
N GLY A 420 -10.04 -14.66 -25.01
CA GLY A 420 -8.89 -14.05 -25.70
C GLY A 420 -8.90 -12.54 -25.84
N ARG A 421 -9.67 -11.83 -25.03
CA ARG A 421 -9.79 -10.35 -25.06
C ARG A 421 -9.33 -9.70 -23.77
N PHE A 422 -9.75 -10.24 -22.63
CA PHE A 422 -9.43 -9.69 -21.32
C PHE A 422 -9.47 -10.80 -20.28
N ARG A 423 -8.70 -10.64 -19.21
CA ARG A 423 -8.71 -11.56 -18.08
C ARG A 423 -10.10 -11.69 -17.47
N GLN A 424 -10.64 -12.91 -17.48
CA GLN A 424 -11.94 -13.22 -16.88
C GLN A 424 -11.78 -13.63 -15.43
N THR A 425 -10.76 -14.43 -15.15
CA THR A 425 -10.53 -15.04 -13.84
C THR A 425 -9.10 -14.81 -13.39
N GLN A 426 -8.90 -14.72 -12.07
CA GLN A 426 -7.57 -14.78 -11.48
C GLN A 426 -7.57 -15.61 -10.20
N LEU A 427 -6.68 -16.62 -10.13
CA LEU A 427 -6.37 -17.36 -8.92
C LEU A 427 -5.10 -16.81 -8.27
N VAL A 428 -5.07 -16.58 -6.96
CA VAL A 428 -3.88 -16.09 -6.24
C VAL A 428 -3.61 -16.97 -5.02
N TRP A 429 -2.34 -17.32 -4.79
CA TRP A 429 -1.98 -18.18 -3.66
C TRP A 429 -2.23 -17.51 -2.31
N ALA A 430 -1.56 -16.38 -2.04
CA ALA A 430 -1.64 -15.70 -0.76
C ALA A 430 -2.50 -14.43 -0.83
N GLY A 431 -2.10 -13.48 -1.66
CA GLY A 431 -2.60 -12.11 -1.69
C GLY A 431 -3.93 -11.94 -2.43
N SER A 432 -4.01 -10.90 -3.27
CA SER A 432 -5.26 -10.49 -3.94
C SER A 432 -5.03 -10.00 -5.37
N THR A 433 -6.11 -9.55 -6.03
CA THR A 433 -6.03 -8.85 -7.33
C THR A 433 -5.12 -7.62 -7.30
N ARG A 434 -4.78 -7.11 -6.10
CA ARG A 434 -3.91 -5.96 -5.89
C ARG A 434 -2.44 -6.32 -5.71
N ASN A 435 -2.04 -7.58 -5.91
CA ASN A 435 -0.64 -7.98 -5.78
C ASN A 435 0.31 -7.14 -6.63
N HIS A 436 -0.14 -6.73 -7.82
CA HIS A 436 0.60 -5.83 -8.70
C HIS A 436 0.86 -4.42 -8.11
N LEU A 437 0.20 -4.06 -7.01
CA LEU A 437 0.32 -2.79 -6.29
C LEU A 437 0.88 -2.93 -4.87
N VAL A 438 0.51 -4.01 -4.16
CA VAL A 438 0.64 -4.13 -2.70
C VAL A 438 1.47 -5.36 -2.29
N PRO A 439 2.81 -5.26 -2.22
CA PRO A 439 3.68 -6.38 -1.84
C PRO A 439 3.53 -6.88 -0.39
N SER A 440 2.83 -6.13 0.45
CA SER A 440 2.59 -6.51 1.85
C SER A 440 1.67 -7.73 1.98
N GLU A 441 0.87 -7.99 0.95
CA GLU A 441 -0.07 -9.12 0.88
C GLU A 441 0.61 -10.41 0.42
N PHE A 442 1.83 -10.33 -0.12
CA PHE A 442 2.55 -11.53 -0.55
C PHE A 442 2.81 -12.45 0.64
N GLY A 443 2.72 -13.75 0.38
CA GLY A 443 3.32 -14.76 1.26
C GLY A 443 4.84 -14.63 1.35
N ALA A 444 5.51 -15.71 1.74
CA ALA A 444 6.96 -15.77 1.67
C ALA A 444 7.47 -17.16 1.30
N LEU A 445 8.63 -17.20 0.66
CA LEU A 445 9.51 -18.37 0.64
C LEU A 445 10.47 -18.26 1.82
N ASP A 446 10.48 -19.23 2.74
CA ASP A 446 11.56 -19.35 3.73
C ASP A 446 12.74 -20.10 3.09
N LEU A 447 13.83 -19.39 2.87
CA LEU A 447 15.02 -19.91 2.18
C LEU A 447 15.96 -20.69 3.12
N ARG A 448 15.68 -20.71 4.43
CA ARG A 448 16.52 -21.39 5.44
C ARG A 448 16.11 -22.84 5.62
N ALA A 449 14.82 -23.11 5.63
CA ALA A 449 14.24 -24.31 6.21
C ALA A 449 14.52 -25.58 5.38
N THR A 450 14.90 -26.67 6.06
CA THR A 450 14.68 -28.05 5.58
C THR A 450 13.69 -28.81 6.46
N SER A 451 13.23 -28.24 7.59
CA SER A 451 12.35 -28.91 8.57
C SER A 451 11.68 -27.97 9.60
N ALA A 452 11.61 -26.65 9.36
CA ALA A 452 10.91 -25.76 10.29
C ALA A 452 9.40 -26.06 10.28
N GLY A 453 8.75 -26.00 11.44
CA GLY A 453 7.30 -26.10 11.55
C GLY A 453 6.58 -25.00 10.75
N PRO A 454 5.25 -25.09 10.60
CA PRO A 454 4.50 -24.12 9.81
C PRO A 454 4.73 -22.70 10.34
N ALA A 455 5.01 -21.77 9.42
CA ALA A 455 5.27 -20.37 9.73
C ALA A 455 4.27 -19.46 9.01
N ILE A 456 4.14 -18.26 9.53
CA ILE A 456 3.45 -17.14 8.90
C ILE A 456 4.43 -15.99 8.72
N ARG A 457 4.19 -15.19 7.69
CA ARG A 457 4.85 -13.90 7.49
C ARG A 457 3.99 -12.83 8.14
N VAL A 458 4.61 -12.03 9.00
CA VAL A 458 4.00 -10.86 9.61
C VAL A 458 4.66 -9.63 9.01
N THR A 459 3.88 -8.76 8.38
CA THR A 459 4.35 -7.51 7.78
C THR A 459 3.63 -6.33 8.42
N VAL A 460 4.39 -5.36 8.92
CA VAL A 460 3.88 -4.05 9.35
C VAL A 460 4.39 -3.00 8.37
N HIS A 461 3.50 -2.27 7.71
CA HIS A 461 3.87 -1.35 6.63
C HIS A 461 3.20 0.02 6.73
#